data_AF-A0A7L5YIG3-F1
#
_entry.id   AF-A0A7L5YIG3-F1
#
_cell.length_a   1.000
_cell.length_b   1.000
_cell.length_c   1.000
_cell.angle_alpha   90.00
_cell.angle_beta   90.00
_cell.angle_gamma   90.00
#
_symmetry.space_group_name_H-M   'P 1'
#
loop_
_entity.id
_entity.type
_entity.pdbx_description
1 polymer ?
#
loop_
_entity_poly.entity_id
_entity_poly.type
_entity_poly.pdbx_seq_one_letter_code
_entity_poly.pdbx_strand_id
1 'polypeptide(L)'
;MSLWLGALLGVVIVAISAKGNTTNLLISLAIWSIIFVPIDFMMRRKLKTDQPHVVLTLDEIESPLFGGKIKKFPWAEVANLSVKSIQNSRLLELQLCTNPGRSDKRNFWTGRNDSRPTIPLSSFASEDQKNMVDAINECLQHSRAARGLSHTEVQNPLAEEQEFQERLKAFAPIPWLTYLLVAVNVTVWIFTFLNGAGFNNSPPDKLIGWGGNAASEVQKGEWWRLLTAMFLHSGFNHLLMNMIGLVSIGITVERIYGHRLFTLIYFGSGLIGSALSLNYGAQHVVSVGASGAIFGIAGAMMVGMHQHKDKLPKTIGKQSIGGIAIFIAFNLLNGFAKQGIDNAAHVGGLIGGCLLAYLLPERFDMEHFVRHFQRKAIAGITVVFVATTGLTAIAPRATFDQRKAADGQAAFVRGMDGFLAAAKALQQDQLDVKAGKETERESDDKSRMVYAPMYRKVLMDLSRVSLQPNDPRLPLLQDARRMSELIAESLEMPSMYKNGSNKPEPADPVRAEAITMELKKLSAHFQQEVQKINAKKPR
;
A
#
# COMPACT_ATOMS: atom_id res chain seq x y z
N MET A 1 28.66 9.03 -1.31
CA MET A 1 28.71 7.64 -0.81
C MET A 1 27.41 6.88 -1.04
N SER A 2 26.25 7.43 -0.66
CA SER A 2 24.92 6.83 -0.84
C SER A 2 24.50 6.54 -2.29
N LEU A 3 24.92 7.39 -3.24
CA LEU A 3 24.63 7.23 -4.67
C LEU A 3 25.26 5.95 -5.26
N TRP A 4 26.50 5.65 -4.85
CA TRP A 4 27.24 4.44 -5.26
C TRP A 4 26.75 3.18 -4.54
N LEU A 5 26.27 3.30 -3.30
CA LEU A 5 25.62 2.19 -2.58
C LEU A 5 24.32 1.75 -3.27
N GLY A 6 23.52 2.71 -3.75
CA GLY A 6 22.30 2.43 -4.52
C GLY A 6 22.60 1.80 -5.87
N ALA A 7 23.65 2.25 -6.56
CA ALA A 7 24.12 1.63 -7.80
C ALA A 7 24.59 0.17 -7.56
N LEU A 8 25.32 -0.08 -6.48
CA LEU A 8 25.74 -1.43 -6.09
C LEU A 8 24.53 -2.34 -5.83
N LEU A 9 23.52 -1.84 -5.10
CA LEU A 9 22.28 -2.58 -4.82
C LEU A 9 21.51 -2.89 -6.12
N GLY A 10 21.44 -1.93 -7.05
CA GLY A 10 20.84 -2.14 -8.37
C GLY A 10 21.55 -3.22 -9.17
N VAL A 11 22.89 -3.24 -9.16
CA VAL A 11 23.70 -4.30 -9.78
C VAL A 11 23.43 -5.67 -9.14
N VAL A 12 23.33 -5.74 -7.81
CA VAL A 12 23.02 -6.99 -7.08
C VAL A 12 21.62 -7.51 -7.43
N ILE A 13 20.62 -6.64 -7.52
CA ILE A 13 19.24 -7.01 -7.92
C ILE A 13 19.22 -7.56 -9.34
N VAL A 14 19.93 -6.91 -10.27
CA VAL A 14 20.04 -7.39 -11.66
C VAL A 14 20.80 -8.71 -11.72
N ALA A 15 21.86 -8.88 -10.92
CA ALA A 15 22.62 -10.14 -10.84
C ALA A 15 21.74 -11.31 -10.38
N ILE A 16 20.89 -11.09 -9.38
CA ILE A 16 19.94 -12.09 -8.87
C ILE A 16 18.86 -12.40 -9.93
N SER A 17 18.38 -11.39 -10.64
CA SER A 17 17.34 -11.55 -11.67
C SER A 17 17.84 -12.17 -12.98
N ALA A 18 19.12 -12.05 -13.29
CA ALA A 18 19.69 -12.46 -14.59
C ALA A 18 19.98 -13.97 -14.72
N LYS A 19 19.69 -14.79 -13.70
CA LYS A 19 19.85 -16.27 -13.69
C LYS A 19 21.15 -16.77 -14.36
N GLY A 20 22.28 -16.09 -14.16
CA GLY A 20 23.59 -16.53 -14.65
C GLY A 20 23.99 -16.09 -16.07
N ASN A 21 23.25 -15.20 -16.74
CA ASN A 21 23.68 -14.65 -18.04
C ASN A 21 24.66 -13.47 -17.85
N THR A 22 25.95 -13.75 -18.00
CA THR A 22 27.06 -12.80 -17.79
C THR A 22 27.03 -11.58 -18.72
N THR A 23 26.51 -11.74 -19.95
CA THR A 23 26.41 -10.66 -20.93
C THR A 23 25.42 -9.57 -20.47
N ASN A 24 24.29 -9.96 -19.89
CA ASN A 24 23.28 -9.02 -19.38
C ASN A 24 23.79 -8.24 -18.15
N LEU A 25 24.64 -8.88 -17.34
CA LEU A 25 25.30 -8.24 -16.21
C LEU A 25 26.27 -7.14 -16.67
N LEU A 26 27.09 -7.44 -17.68
CA LEU A 26 28.08 -6.50 -18.24
C LEU A 26 27.41 -5.31 -18.93
N ILE A 27 26.34 -5.55 -19.71
CA ILE A 27 25.55 -4.49 -20.34
C ILE A 27 24.92 -3.57 -19.27
N SER A 28 24.38 -4.16 -18.20
CA SER A 28 23.81 -3.39 -17.10
C SER A 28 24.88 -2.54 -16.40
N LEU A 29 26.04 -3.12 -16.07
CA LEU A 29 27.16 -2.39 -15.47
C LEU A 29 27.63 -1.22 -16.34
N ALA A 30 27.67 -1.40 -17.67
CA ALA A 30 28.02 -0.34 -18.61
C ALA A 30 26.98 0.79 -18.61
N ILE A 31 25.68 0.46 -18.65
CA ILE A 31 24.59 1.45 -18.59
C ILE A 31 24.62 2.21 -17.26
N TRP A 32 24.80 1.53 -16.14
CA TRP A 32 24.90 2.16 -14.82
C TRP A 32 26.11 3.10 -14.74
N SER A 33 27.26 2.70 -15.30
CA SER A 33 28.46 3.56 -15.34
C SER A 33 28.25 4.82 -16.18
N ILE A 34 27.58 4.69 -17.34
CA ILE A 34 27.24 5.83 -18.21
C ILE A 34 26.29 6.82 -17.54
N ILE A 35 25.42 6.37 -16.62
CA ILE A 35 24.47 7.24 -15.93
C ILE A 35 25.07 7.83 -14.65
N PHE A 36 25.73 7.01 -13.82
CA PHE A 36 26.13 7.42 -12.48
C PHE A 36 27.47 8.17 -12.43
N VAL A 37 28.41 7.89 -13.34
CA VAL A 37 29.69 8.60 -13.40
C VAL A 37 29.49 10.09 -13.75
N PRO A 38 28.67 10.48 -14.75
CA PRO A 38 28.40 11.89 -15.02
C PRO A 38 27.63 12.57 -13.89
N ILE A 39 26.70 11.87 -13.23
CA ILE A 39 25.96 12.40 -12.08
C ILE A 39 26.90 12.64 -10.90
N ASP A 40 27.77 11.70 -10.55
CA ASP A 40 28.76 11.84 -9.48
C ASP A 40 29.77 12.96 -9.79
N PHE A 41 30.26 13.03 -11.03
CA PHE A 41 31.12 14.12 -11.49
C PHE A 41 30.43 15.48 -11.37
N MET A 42 29.19 15.60 -11.82
CA MET A 42 28.41 16.84 -11.73
C MET A 42 28.10 17.23 -10.27
N MET A 43 27.80 16.25 -9.42
CA MET A 43 27.60 16.45 -7.98
C MET A 43 28.88 16.95 -7.31
N ARG A 44 30.03 16.29 -7.54
CA ARG A 44 31.34 16.72 -7.00
C ARG A 44 31.74 18.11 -7.49
N ARG A 45 31.46 18.44 -8.74
CA ARG A 45 31.74 19.78 -9.30
C ARG A 45 30.86 20.87 -8.68
N LYS A 46 29.62 20.55 -8.31
CA LYS A 46 28.70 21.46 -7.58
C LYS A 46 28.99 21.55 -6.09
N LEU A 47 29.63 20.54 -5.50
CA LEU A 47 29.98 20.44 -4.08
C LEU A 47 31.42 20.96 -3.80
N LYS A 48 31.91 22.01 -4.49
CA LYS A 48 33.14 22.68 -4.07
C LYS A 48 32.91 23.27 -2.67
N THR A 49 33.49 22.62 -1.66
CA THR A 49 33.21 22.79 -0.22
C THR A 49 33.73 24.07 0.41
N ASP A 50 34.57 24.84 -0.29
CA ASP A 50 35.28 25.99 0.32
C ASP A 50 34.78 27.36 -0.13
N GLN A 51 33.67 27.46 -0.86
CA GLN A 51 33.07 28.75 -1.20
C GLN A 51 31.85 29.05 -0.33
N PRO A 52 31.81 30.19 0.40
CA PRO A 52 30.67 30.54 1.22
C PRO A 52 29.41 30.72 0.35
N HIS A 53 28.32 30.07 0.77
CA HIS A 53 27.05 30.13 0.06
C HIS A 53 26.32 31.47 0.22
N VAL A 54 26.55 32.16 1.35
CA VAL A 54 26.09 33.52 1.63
C VAL A 54 27.19 34.20 2.44
N VAL A 55 27.55 35.42 2.06
CA VAL A 55 28.50 36.28 2.76
C VAL A 55 27.76 37.54 3.17
N LEU A 56 27.76 37.82 4.47
CA LEU A 56 27.19 39.03 5.05
C LEU A 56 28.33 39.95 5.47
N THR A 57 28.35 41.17 4.93
CA THR A 57 29.24 42.23 5.40
C THR A 57 28.40 43.35 6.00
N LEU A 58 29.05 44.36 6.60
CA LEU A 58 28.36 45.53 7.16
C LEU A 58 27.62 46.35 6.08
N ASP A 59 28.09 46.28 4.83
CA ASP A 59 27.62 47.13 3.74
C ASP A 59 26.74 46.38 2.72
N GLU A 60 26.97 45.07 2.52
CA GLU A 60 26.31 44.29 1.48
C GLU A 60 26.03 42.82 1.87
N ILE A 61 25.09 42.21 1.13
CA ILE A 61 24.88 40.76 1.08
C ILE A 61 25.35 40.20 -0.26
N GLU A 62 26.19 39.18 -0.22
CA GLU A 62 26.67 38.46 -1.39
C GLU A 62 26.25 36.99 -1.35
N SER A 63 25.79 36.46 -2.48
CA SER A 63 25.55 35.03 -2.62
C SER A 63 25.68 34.58 -4.08
N PRO A 64 26.45 33.51 -4.36
CA PRO A 64 26.43 32.87 -5.68
C PRO A 64 25.05 32.30 -6.04
N LEU A 65 24.20 32.05 -5.03
CA LEU A 65 22.87 31.46 -5.18
C LEU A 65 21.80 32.45 -5.65
N PHE A 66 22.05 33.76 -5.61
CA PHE A 66 21.08 34.75 -6.08
C PHE A 66 20.68 34.49 -7.54
N GLY A 67 19.38 34.50 -7.82
CA GLY A 67 18.88 34.50 -9.18
C GLY A 67 19.31 35.78 -9.93
N GLY A 68 20.01 35.63 -11.07
CA GLY A 68 20.42 36.75 -11.93
C GLY A 68 21.92 36.84 -12.16
N LYS A 69 22.35 37.87 -12.92
CA LYS A 69 23.78 38.18 -13.16
C LYS A 69 24.44 38.85 -11.95
N ILE A 70 23.66 39.58 -11.17
CA ILE A 70 24.11 40.31 -9.98
C ILE A 70 24.11 39.35 -8.80
N LYS A 71 25.22 39.32 -8.06
CA LYS A 71 25.44 38.41 -6.92
C LYS A 71 25.67 39.15 -5.59
N LYS A 72 25.68 40.47 -5.62
CA LYS A 72 25.93 41.37 -4.49
C LYS A 72 24.84 42.43 -4.44
N PHE A 73 24.29 42.69 -3.25
CA PHE A 73 23.28 43.71 -3.03
C PHE A 73 23.64 44.54 -1.80
N PRO A 74 23.82 45.86 -1.93
CA PRO A 74 24.02 46.74 -0.78
C PRO A 74 22.78 46.71 0.14
N TRP A 75 22.98 46.74 1.46
CA TRP A 75 21.85 46.82 2.40
C TRP A 75 21.00 48.09 2.20
N ALA A 76 21.59 49.12 1.58
CA ALA A 76 20.88 50.32 1.17
C ALA A 76 19.73 50.06 0.17
N GLU A 77 19.93 49.09 -0.73
CA GLU A 77 18.97 48.70 -1.76
C GLU A 77 17.92 47.71 -1.25
N VAL A 78 18.11 47.08 -0.10
CA VAL A 78 17.18 46.09 0.45
C VAL A 78 16.12 46.77 1.31
N ALA A 79 14.87 46.74 0.85
CA ALA A 79 13.72 47.28 1.57
C ALA A 79 13.24 46.34 2.67
N ASN A 80 13.12 45.05 2.35
CA ASN A 80 12.55 44.04 3.23
C ASN A 80 12.99 42.62 2.82
N LEU A 81 12.66 41.64 3.67
CA LEU A 81 12.88 40.21 3.45
C LEU A 81 11.54 39.48 3.46
N SER A 82 11.40 38.48 2.61
CA SER A 82 10.25 37.58 2.68
C SER A 82 10.66 36.16 2.33
N VAL A 83 10.19 35.17 3.09
CA VAL A 83 10.34 33.77 2.71
C VAL A 83 9.07 33.33 2.01
N LYS A 84 9.20 32.89 0.76
CA LYS A 84 8.09 32.36 -0.04
C LYS A 84 8.27 30.88 -0.26
N SER A 85 7.16 30.16 -0.38
CA SER A 85 7.19 28.78 -0.83
C SER A 85 6.62 28.68 -2.24
N ILE A 86 7.44 28.23 -3.19
CA ILE A 86 7.06 28.03 -4.59
C ILE A 86 7.34 26.56 -4.92
N GLN A 87 6.32 25.81 -5.36
CA GLN A 87 6.45 24.40 -5.78
C GLN A 87 7.22 23.54 -4.76
N ASN A 88 6.83 23.59 -3.47
CA ASN A 88 7.50 22.92 -2.34
C ASN A 88 8.95 23.35 -2.07
N SER A 89 9.50 24.34 -2.76
CA SER A 89 10.80 24.92 -2.47
C SER A 89 10.63 26.23 -1.72
N ARG A 90 11.32 26.35 -0.57
CA ARG A 90 11.40 27.60 0.19
C ARG A 90 12.46 28.50 -0.45
N LEU A 91 12.09 29.74 -0.71
CA LEU A 91 12.96 30.76 -1.28
C LEU A 91 12.99 31.97 -0.33
N LEU A 92 14.17 32.40 0.06
CA LEU A 92 14.36 33.71 0.69
C LEU A 92 14.42 34.75 -0.43
N GLU A 93 13.45 35.67 -0.47
CA GLU A 93 13.38 36.77 -1.43
C GLU A 93 13.79 38.07 -0.74
N LEU A 94 14.77 38.75 -1.32
CA LEU A 94 15.07 40.14 -0.96
C LEU A 94 14.13 41.06 -1.74
N GLN A 95 13.41 41.92 -1.03
CA GLN A 95 12.61 42.98 -1.63
C GLN A 95 13.45 44.24 -1.70
N LEU A 96 13.60 44.81 -2.91
CA LEU A 96 14.50 45.95 -3.13
C LEU A 96 13.73 47.29 -3.10
N CYS A 97 14.35 48.34 -2.56
CA CYS A 97 13.82 49.71 -2.46
C CYS A 97 13.62 50.38 -3.82
N THR A 98 14.45 50.03 -4.80
CA THR A 98 14.49 50.67 -6.13
C THR A 98 14.75 49.62 -7.21
N ASN A 99 14.15 49.81 -8.39
CA ASN A 99 14.35 48.93 -9.54
C ASN A 99 15.13 49.67 -10.65
N PRO A 100 16.44 49.96 -10.47
CA PRO A 100 17.20 50.77 -11.42
C PRO A 100 17.49 49.93 -12.68
N GLY A 101 16.61 50.01 -13.68
CA GLY A 101 16.79 49.37 -14.99
C GLY A 101 16.68 47.83 -15.00
N ARG A 102 16.17 47.21 -13.93
CA ARG A 102 15.99 45.75 -13.84
C ARG A 102 14.59 45.36 -14.34
N SER A 103 14.53 44.35 -15.20
CA SER A 103 13.26 43.82 -15.72
C SER A 103 12.53 43.06 -14.62
N ASP A 104 11.26 43.42 -14.33
CA ASP A 104 10.39 42.63 -13.44
C ASP A 104 9.74 41.43 -14.17
N LYS A 105 10.13 41.17 -15.43
CA LYS A 105 9.65 40.00 -16.17
C LYS A 105 10.38 38.74 -15.72
N ARG A 106 9.60 37.76 -15.28
CA ARG A 106 10.09 36.40 -15.00
C ARG A 106 10.57 35.75 -16.30
N ASN A 107 11.82 35.30 -16.32
CA ASN A 107 12.35 34.53 -17.44
C ASN A 107 11.60 33.18 -17.53
N PHE A 108 10.99 32.90 -18.69
CA PHE A 108 10.13 31.72 -18.88
C PHE A 108 10.87 30.39 -18.66
N TRP A 109 12.10 30.28 -19.16
CA TRP A 109 12.89 29.04 -19.13
C TRP A 109 13.56 28.78 -17.78
N THR A 110 13.95 29.83 -17.07
CA THR A 110 14.70 29.70 -15.80
C THR A 110 13.86 30.04 -14.57
N GLY A 111 12.67 30.61 -14.75
CA GLY A 111 11.81 31.08 -13.68
C GLY A 111 12.36 32.27 -12.89
N ARG A 112 13.49 32.85 -13.29
CA ARG A 112 14.25 33.90 -12.57
C ARG A 112 13.66 35.29 -12.76
N ASN A 113 13.80 36.17 -11.76
CA ASN A 113 13.42 37.58 -11.82
C ASN A 113 14.54 38.43 -11.19
N ASP A 114 15.20 39.27 -11.98
CA ASP A 114 16.35 40.08 -11.54
C ASP A 114 15.96 41.25 -10.61
N SER A 115 14.66 41.58 -10.57
CA SER A 115 14.09 42.58 -9.64
C SER A 115 13.78 41.97 -8.26
N ARG A 116 13.82 40.64 -8.14
CA ARG A 116 13.43 39.89 -6.94
C ARG A 116 14.46 38.79 -6.66
N PRO A 117 15.67 39.15 -6.19
CA PRO A 117 16.73 38.19 -5.96
C PRO A 117 16.29 37.19 -4.89
N THR A 118 16.44 35.92 -5.22
CA THR A 118 16.00 34.80 -4.39
C THR A 118 17.14 33.84 -4.10
N ILE A 119 17.18 33.31 -2.87
CA ILE A 119 18.07 32.23 -2.44
C ILE A 119 17.22 31.00 -2.15
N PRO A 120 17.44 29.87 -2.83
CA PRO A 120 16.79 28.61 -2.49
C PRO A 120 17.29 28.08 -1.15
N LEU A 121 16.38 28.00 -0.18
CA LEU A 121 16.66 27.54 1.18
C LEU A 121 16.78 26.02 1.27
N SER A 122 16.29 25.28 0.28
CA SER A 122 16.37 23.81 0.23
C SER A 122 17.80 23.27 0.19
N SER A 123 18.79 24.11 -0.10
CA SER A 123 20.21 23.76 -0.09
C SER A 123 20.85 23.79 1.30
N PHE A 124 20.13 24.25 2.33
CA PHE A 124 20.63 24.44 3.69
C PHE A 124 19.89 23.53 4.69
N ALA A 125 20.56 23.13 5.77
CA ALA A 125 19.90 22.41 6.86
C ALA A 125 18.84 23.31 7.52
N SER A 126 17.82 22.72 8.16
CA SER A 126 16.71 23.52 8.73
C SER A 126 17.16 24.53 9.78
N GLU A 127 18.18 24.18 10.58
CA GLU A 127 18.76 25.07 11.59
C GLU A 127 19.50 26.24 10.92
N ASP A 128 20.31 25.96 9.90
CA ASP A 128 21.00 26.97 9.10
C ASP A 128 20.03 27.90 8.37
N GLN A 129 18.88 27.40 7.90
CA GLN A 129 17.86 28.22 7.25
C GLN A 129 17.35 29.33 8.19
N LYS A 130 17.09 29.00 9.46
CA LYS A 130 16.67 29.99 10.47
C LYS A 130 17.81 30.96 10.75
N ASN A 131 18.98 30.43 11.13
CA ASN A 131 20.15 31.25 11.50
C ASN A 131 20.53 32.23 10.39
N MET A 132 20.43 31.79 9.13
CA MET A 132 20.69 32.64 7.98
C MET A 132 19.65 33.77 7.84
N VAL A 133 18.35 33.48 7.98
CA VAL A 133 17.32 34.52 7.91
C VAL A 133 17.45 35.51 9.06
N ASP A 134 17.74 35.02 10.27
CA ASP A 134 17.95 35.86 11.45
C ASP A 134 19.18 36.76 11.28
N ALA A 135 20.32 36.23 10.82
CA ALA A 135 21.53 37.00 10.56
C ALA A 135 21.35 38.05 9.45
N ILE A 136 20.68 37.71 8.35
CA ILE A 136 20.36 38.65 7.27
C ILE A 136 19.45 39.77 7.80
N ASN A 137 18.46 39.43 8.64
CA ASN A 137 17.58 40.41 9.24
C ASN A 137 18.36 41.34 10.19
N GLU A 138 19.25 40.81 11.02
CA GLU A 138 20.09 41.61 11.92
C GLU A 138 20.97 42.61 11.16
N CYS A 139 21.67 42.17 10.11
CA CYS A 139 22.46 43.06 9.25
C CYS A 139 21.60 44.14 8.59
N LEU A 140 20.40 43.78 8.11
CA LEU A 140 19.45 44.73 7.52
C LEU A 140 19.01 45.78 8.56
N GLN A 141 18.65 45.37 9.77
CA GLN A 141 18.26 46.31 10.84
C GLN A 141 19.41 47.22 11.25
N HIS A 142 20.62 46.68 11.39
CA HIS A 142 21.81 47.47 11.70
C HIS A 142 22.06 48.56 10.65
N SER A 143 21.99 48.20 9.36
CA SER A 143 22.11 49.16 8.25
C SER A 143 21.00 50.21 8.24
N ARG A 144 19.76 49.84 8.63
CA ARG A 144 18.64 50.79 8.74
C ARG A 144 18.82 51.76 9.89
N ALA A 145 19.23 51.26 11.06
CA ALA A 145 19.51 52.07 12.24
C ALA A 145 20.63 53.09 11.94
N ALA A 146 21.70 52.67 11.27
CA ALA A 146 22.78 53.57 10.82
C ALA A 146 22.31 54.68 9.87
N ARG A 147 21.17 54.49 9.18
CA ARG A 147 20.55 55.47 8.27
C ARG A 147 19.40 56.26 8.91
N GLY A 148 19.15 56.10 10.21
CA GLY A 148 18.05 56.76 10.92
C GLY A 148 16.65 56.29 10.50
N LEU A 149 16.54 55.10 9.89
CA LEU A 149 15.26 54.52 9.47
C LEU A 149 14.64 53.71 10.63
N SER A 150 13.30 53.71 10.71
CA SER A 150 12.60 52.94 11.74
C SER A 150 12.83 51.44 11.60
N HIS A 151 12.89 50.75 12.74
CA HIS A 151 12.88 49.29 12.80
C HIS A 151 11.60 48.76 12.15
N THR A 152 11.74 47.81 11.24
CA THR A 152 10.60 47.08 10.67
C THR A 152 10.67 45.66 11.19
N GLU A 153 9.66 45.21 11.91
CA GLU A 153 9.60 43.83 12.36
C GLU A 153 9.43 42.90 11.15
N VAL A 154 10.49 42.18 10.80
CA VAL A 154 10.46 41.17 9.74
C VAL A 154 10.07 39.85 10.39
N GLN A 155 8.83 39.41 10.17
CA GLN A 155 8.40 38.08 10.60
C GLN A 155 9.24 37.02 9.87
N ASN A 156 9.92 36.18 10.64
CA ASN A 156 10.62 35.01 10.11
C ASN A 156 9.66 33.80 10.14
N PRO A 157 8.98 33.46 9.03
CA PRO A 157 8.03 32.36 9.01
C PRO A 157 8.70 30.99 9.27
N LEU A 158 10.03 30.88 9.10
CA LEU A 158 10.77 29.66 9.42
C LEU A 158 10.93 29.48 10.94
N ALA A 159 11.10 30.58 11.67
CA ALA A 159 11.14 30.57 13.12
C ALA A 159 9.76 30.19 13.70
N GLU A 160 8.68 30.78 13.17
CA GLU A 160 7.31 30.41 13.56
C GLU A 160 7.01 28.92 13.30
N GLU A 161 7.46 28.39 12.16
CA GLU A 161 7.32 26.96 11.84
C GLU A 161 8.11 26.07 12.81
N GLN A 162 9.36 26.42 13.12
CA GLN A 162 10.20 25.65 14.04
C GLN A 162 9.63 25.66 15.45
N GLU A 163 9.25 26.83 15.97
CA GLU A 163 8.63 26.95 17.28
C GLU A 163 7.34 26.12 17.35
N PHE A 164 6.52 26.16 16.30
CA PHE A 164 5.34 25.31 16.20
C PHE A 164 5.68 23.81 16.23
N GLN A 165 6.72 23.39 15.51
CA GLN A 165 7.18 22.00 15.53
C GLN A 165 7.75 21.58 16.90
N GLU A 166 8.46 22.47 17.58
CA GLU A 166 8.97 22.24 18.93
C GLU A 166 7.83 22.13 19.95
N ARG A 167 6.82 23.01 19.86
CA ARG A 167 5.61 22.94 20.67
C ARG A 167 4.87 21.61 20.44
N LEU A 168 4.72 21.18 19.18
CA LEU A 168 4.16 19.87 18.85
C LEU A 168 4.98 18.71 19.44
N LYS A 169 6.31 18.77 19.32
CA LYS A 169 7.20 17.78 19.93
C LYS A 169 7.07 17.76 21.45
N ALA A 170 6.95 18.91 22.10
CA ALA A 170 6.80 19.01 23.55
C ALA A 170 5.53 18.30 24.04
N PHE A 171 4.45 18.27 23.24
CA PHE A 171 3.24 17.54 23.61
C PHE A 171 3.43 16.03 23.66
N ALA A 172 4.16 15.44 22.71
CA ALA A 172 4.52 14.03 22.74
C ALA A 172 5.97 13.86 22.23
N PRO A 173 6.97 13.95 23.14
CA PRO A 173 8.37 13.93 22.76
C PRO A 173 8.75 12.67 22.01
N ILE A 174 8.19 11.55 22.46
CA ILE A 174 8.33 10.23 21.85
C ILE A 174 6.93 9.74 21.48
N PRO A 175 6.56 9.68 20.18
CA PRO A 175 5.29 9.11 19.70
C PRO A 175 5.36 7.57 19.79
N TRP A 176 5.47 7.05 21.02
CA TRP A 176 5.75 5.64 21.28
C TRP A 176 4.62 4.73 20.80
N LEU A 177 3.39 5.22 20.75
CA LEU A 177 2.26 4.39 20.34
C LEU A 177 2.28 4.15 18.82
N THR A 178 2.64 5.15 18.02
CA THR A 178 2.88 4.95 16.58
C THR A 178 3.96 3.90 16.35
N TYR A 179 5.10 3.99 17.07
CA TYR A 179 6.16 2.99 16.94
C TYR A 179 5.77 1.61 17.44
N LEU A 180 5.00 1.53 18.54
CA LEU A 180 4.47 0.27 19.04
C LEU A 180 3.54 -0.37 18.02
N LEU A 181 2.63 0.38 17.42
CA LEU A 181 1.74 -0.12 16.38
C LEU A 181 2.54 -0.64 15.18
N VAL A 182 3.60 0.06 14.76
CA VAL A 182 4.51 -0.44 13.72
C VAL A 182 5.14 -1.77 14.13
N ALA A 183 5.71 -1.85 15.33
CA ALA A 183 6.34 -3.06 15.84
C ALA A 183 5.36 -4.24 15.90
N VAL A 184 4.13 -4.02 16.39
CA VAL A 184 3.08 -5.04 16.45
C VAL A 184 2.70 -5.53 15.06
N ASN A 185 2.46 -4.63 14.11
CA ASN A 185 2.11 -5.00 12.73
C ASN A 185 3.22 -5.80 12.04
N VAL A 186 4.47 -5.39 12.19
CA VAL A 186 5.63 -6.11 11.66
C VAL A 186 5.75 -7.50 12.29
N THR A 187 5.59 -7.58 13.62
CA THR A 187 5.67 -8.84 14.36
C THR A 187 4.57 -9.81 13.92
N VAL A 188 3.31 -9.36 13.87
CA VAL A 188 2.18 -10.17 13.39
C VAL A 188 2.44 -10.66 11.97
N TRP A 189 2.90 -9.79 11.07
CA TRP A 189 3.21 -10.20 9.70
C TRP A 189 4.31 -11.27 9.64
N ILE A 190 5.40 -11.12 10.40
CA ILE A 190 6.45 -12.14 10.51
C ILE A 190 5.86 -13.49 10.98
N PHE A 191 5.05 -13.49 12.04
CA PHE A 191 4.42 -14.72 12.52
C PHE A 191 3.49 -15.36 11.48
N THR A 192 2.68 -14.57 10.78
CA THR A 192 1.80 -15.10 9.72
C THR A 192 2.61 -15.70 8.57
N PHE A 193 3.71 -15.04 8.17
CA PHE A 193 4.62 -15.51 7.13
C PHE A 193 5.31 -16.82 7.50
N LEU A 194 5.85 -16.92 8.72
CA LEU A 194 6.47 -18.14 9.23
C LEU A 194 5.48 -19.32 9.35
N ASN A 195 4.17 -19.04 9.39
CA ASN A 195 3.10 -20.04 9.45
C ASN A 195 2.41 -20.28 8.08
N GLY A 196 3.11 -19.98 6.98
CA GLY A 196 2.70 -20.35 5.63
C GLY A 196 1.87 -19.30 4.89
N ALA A 197 1.80 -18.06 5.39
CA ALA A 197 1.36 -16.93 4.56
C ALA A 197 2.43 -16.60 3.51
N GLY A 198 2.02 -16.00 2.40
CA GLY A 198 2.93 -15.69 1.28
C GLY A 198 3.65 -14.36 1.49
N PHE A 199 4.90 -14.26 1.00
CA PHE A 199 5.70 -13.04 1.17
C PHE A 199 5.04 -11.82 0.53
N ASN A 200 4.56 -11.91 -0.72
CA ASN A 200 3.90 -10.80 -1.41
C ASN A 200 2.38 -10.94 -1.54
N ASN A 201 1.88 -12.18 -1.61
CA ASN A 201 0.47 -12.49 -1.73
C ASN A 201 0.15 -13.68 -0.85
N SER A 202 -0.63 -13.44 0.19
CA SER A 202 -1.04 -14.46 1.16
C SER A 202 -2.30 -15.17 0.69
N PRO A 203 -2.34 -16.51 0.80
CA PRO A 203 -3.56 -17.27 0.53
C PRO A 203 -4.73 -16.83 1.43
N PRO A 204 -5.97 -16.75 0.90
CA PRO A 204 -7.13 -16.34 1.70
C PRO A 204 -7.41 -17.22 2.92
N ASP A 205 -7.11 -18.52 2.87
CA ASP A 205 -7.31 -19.47 3.98
C ASP A 205 -6.44 -19.10 5.17
N LYS A 206 -5.19 -18.69 4.91
CA LYS A 206 -4.26 -18.20 5.94
C LYS A 206 -4.76 -16.89 6.53
N LEU A 207 -5.20 -15.95 5.70
CA LEU A 207 -5.74 -14.67 6.20
C LEU A 207 -6.99 -14.87 7.05
N ILE A 208 -7.92 -15.74 6.65
CA ILE A 208 -9.10 -16.08 7.45
C ILE A 208 -8.68 -16.77 8.75
N GLY A 209 -7.77 -17.74 8.69
CA GLY A 209 -7.27 -18.46 9.86
C GLY A 209 -6.68 -17.54 10.92
N TRP A 210 -5.95 -16.51 10.50
CA TRP A 210 -5.32 -15.53 11.40
C TRP A 210 -6.23 -14.38 11.86
N GLY A 211 -7.47 -14.31 11.38
CA GLY A 211 -8.43 -13.31 11.84
C GLY A 211 -8.77 -12.19 10.86
N GLY A 212 -8.60 -12.41 9.56
CA GLY A 212 -9.01 -11.46 8.53
C GLY A 212 -10.51 -11.20 8.58
N ASN A 213 -10.91 -9.99 8.20
CA ASN A 213 -12.29 -9.55 8.24
C ASN A 213 -13.06 -10.16 7.06
N ALA A 214 -14.08 -10.95 7.39
CA ALA A 214 -14.85 -11.76 6.46
C ALA A 214 -16.30 -11.75 6.94
N ALA A 215 -17.23 -11.27 6.10
CA ALA A 215 -18.63 -11.08 6.49
C ALA A 215 -19.27 -12.38 6.97
N SER A 216 -18.98 -13.49 6.29
CA SER A 216 -19.50 -14.83 6.65
C SER A 216 -19.05 -15.29 8.04
N GLU A 217 -17.83 -14.97 8.45
CA GLU A 217 -17.28 -15.40 9.74
C GLU A 217 -17.73 -14.46 10.88
N VAL A 218 -17.79 -13.16 10.61
CA VAL A 218 -18.31 -12.18 11.58
C VAL A 218 -19.77 -12.47 11.91
N GLN A 219 -20.59 -12.81 10.91
CA GLN A 219 -21.99 -13.19 11.10
C GLN A 219 -22.17 -14.53 11.84
N LYS A 220 -21.15 -15.40 11.86
CA LYS A 220 -21.10 -16.61 12.71
C LYS A 220 -20.70 -16.31 14.16
N GLY A 221 -20.46 -15.05 14.51
CA GLY A 221 -20.12 -14.62 15.87
C GLY A 221 -18.65 -14.27 16.08
N GLU A 222 -17.80 -14.32 15.04
CA GLU A 222 -16.38 -13.99 15.15
C GLU A 222 -16.12 -12.47 15.03
N TRP A 223 -16.82 -11.66 15.83
CA TRP A 223 -16.79 -10.19 15.80
C TRP A 223 -15.40 -9.60 16.08
N TRP A 224 -14.55 -10.33 16.77
CA TRP A 224 -13.16 -9.96 17.06
C TRP A 224 -12.34 -9.72 15.77
N ARG A 225 -12.78 -10.28 14.63
CA ARG A 225 -12.18 -10.08 13.31
C ARG A 225 -12.13 -8.63 12.86
N LEU A 226 -13.08 -7.80 13.32
CA LEU A 226 -13.08 -6.37 13.03
C LEU A 226 -11.83 -5.68 13.55
N LEU A 227 -11.31 -6.15 14.69
CA LEU A 227 -10.10 -5.64 15.33
C LEU A 227 -8.84 -6.32 14.78
N THR A 228 -8.81 -7.65 14.75
CA THR A 228 -7.59 -8.39 14.37
C THR A 228 -7.18 -8.14 12.92
N ALA A 229 -8.14 -7.95 12.02
CA ALA A 229 -7.87 -7.65 10.62
C ALA A 229 -7.03 -6.39 10.42
N MET A 230 -7.09 -5.43 11.36
CA MET A 230 -6.28 -4.21 11.32
C MET A 230 -4.77 -4.49 11.41
N PHE A 231 -4.39 -5.65 11.94
CA PHE A 231 -2.99 -6.04 12.15
C PHE A 231 -2.45 -7.04 11.11
N LEU A 232 -3.33 -7.61 10.30
CA LEU A 232 -2.97 -8.56 9.26
C LEU A 232 -2.63 -7.84 7.96
N HIS A 233 -1.70 -8.39 7.18
CA HIS A 233 -1.33 -7.83 5.89
C HIS A 233 -1.20 -8.95 4.87
N SER A 234 -1.74 -8.73 3.67
CA SER A 234 -1.70 -9.71 2.58
C SER A 234 -0.29 -9.98 2.03
N GLY A 235 0.69 -9.12 2.31
CA GLY A 235 2.08 -9.30 1.90
C GLY A 235 2.99 -8.14 2.33
N PHE A 236 4.28 -8.26 2.03
CA PHE A 236 5.34 -7.36 2.43
C PHE A 236 5.12 -5.94 1.90
N ASN A 237 4.82 -5.78 0.61
CA ASN A 237 4.56 -4.46 0.03
C ASN A 237 3.35 -3.79 0.68
N HIS A 238 2.31 -4.57 1.00
CA HIS A 238 1.13 -4.06 1.68
C HIS A 238 1.48 -3.58 3.11
N LEU A 239 2.24 -4.37 3.87
CA LEU A 239 2.76 -3.95 5.18
C LEU A 239 3.62 -2.69 5.08
N LEU A 240 4.60 -2.68 4.18
CA LEU A 240 5.55 -1.58 4.02
C LEU A 240 4.83 -0.25 3.77
N MET A 241 3.88 -0.22 2.84
CA MET A 241 3.12 0.99 2.52
C MET A 241 2.26 1.46 3.69
N ASN A 242 1.66 0.54 4.46
CA ASN A 242 0.93 0.89 5.67
C ASN A 242 1.87 1.46 6.74
N MET A 243 3.04 0.88 6.96
CA MET A 243 3.97 1.37 7.99
C MET A 243 4.55 2.74 7.62
N ILE A 244 4.85 2.97 6.34
CA ILE A 244 5.23 4.30 5.84
C ILE A 244 4.10 5.30 6.11
N GLY A 245 2.86 4.99 5.70
CA GLY A 245 1.71 5.87 5.92
C GLY A 245 1.45 6.16 7.41
N LEU A 246 1.52 5.12 8.25
CA LEU A 246 1.34 5.22 9.70
C LEU A 246 2.42 6.11 10.33
N VAL A 247 3.70 5.95 9.98
CA VAL A 247 4.78 6.79 10.52
C VAL A 247 4.68 8.22 10.01
N SER A 248 4.40 8.41 8.71
CA SER A 248 4.35 9.75 8.09
C SER A 248 3.26 10.64 8.68
N ILE A 249 2.09 10.09 8.97
CA ILE A 249 0.93 10.87 9.43
C ILE A 249 0.70 10.66 10.94
N GLY A 250 0.86 9.43 11.44
CA GLY A 250 0.56 9.03 12.80
C GLY A 250 1.38 9.78 13.86
N ILE A 251 2.68 10.00 13.63
CA ILE A 251 3.52 10.78 14.55
C ILE A 251 2.93 12.18 14.82
N THR A 252 2.48 12.85 13.75
CA THR A 252 1.94 14.20 13.84
C THR A 252 0.61 14.19 14.58
N VAL A 253 -0.29 13.25 14.26
CA VAL A 253 -1.60 13.15 14.94
C VAL A 253 -1.44 12.72 16.40
N GLU A 254 -0.50 11.85 16.72
CA GLU A 254 -0.20 11.46 18.10
C GLU A 254 0.31 12.65 18.93
N ARG A 255 1.07 13.58 18.33
CA ARG A 255 1.46 14.83 18.99
C ARG A 255 0.28 15.78 19.20
N ILE A 256 -0.59 15.90 18.19
CA ILE A 256 -1.77 16.79 18.24
C ILE A 256 -2.75 16.34 19.32
N TYR A 257 -3.07 15.04 19.40
CA TYR A 257 -4.12 14.53 20.28
C TYR A 257 -3.58 13.84 21.55
N GLY A 258 -2.28 13.52 21.59
CA GLY A 258 -1.67 12.71 22.63
C GLY A 258 -1.98 11.22 22.50
N HIS A 259 -1.20 10.37 23.17
CA HIS A 259 -1.27 8.91 23.07
C HIS A 259 -2.68 8.33 23.27
N ARG A 260 -3.42 8.82 24.26
CA ARG A 260 -4.74 8.28 24.63
C ARG A 260 -5.81 8.54 23.57
N LEU A 261 -5.93 9.78 23.10
CA LEU A 261 -6.90 10.12 22.07
C LEU A 261 -6.45 9.62 20.69
N PHE A 262 -5.15 9.55 20.43
CA PHE A 262 -4.61 8.87 19.25
C PHE A 262 -4.98 7.38 19.23
N THR A 263 -4.95 6.69 20.38
CA THR A 263 -5.45 5.31 20.52
C THR A 263 -6.91 5.23 20.06
N LEU A 264 -7.76 6.12 20.58
CA LEU A 264 -9.17 6.16 20.21
C LEU A 264 -9.39 6.47 18.73
N ILE A 265 -8.61 7.38 18.15
CA ILE A 265 -8.66 7.70 16.72
C ILE A 265 -8.24 6.47 15.90
N TYR A 266 -7.10 5.85 16.18
CA TYR A 266 -6.59 4.70 15.43
C TYR A 266 -7.55 3.50 15.50
N PHE A 267 -7.89 3.05 16.70
CA PHE A 267 -8.76 1.90 16.89
C PHE A 267 -10.21 2.21 16.51
N GLY A 268 -10.73 3.38 16.86
CA GLY A 268 -12.09 3.77 16.56
C GLY A 268 -12.36 3.88 15.07
N SER A 269 -11.50 4.59 14.33
CA SER A 269 -11.62 4.69 12.87
C SER A 269 -11.38 3.34 12.19
N GLY A 270 -10.41 2.54 12.65
CA GLY A 270 -10.17 1.19 12.15
C GLY A 270 -11.40 0.28 12.31
N LEU A 271 -12.04 0.28 13.48
CA LEU A 271 -13.24 -0.52 13.74
C LEU A 271 -14.44 -0.06 12.90
N ILE A 272 -14.65 1.24 12.74
CA ILE A 272 -15.70 1.80 11.86
C ILE A 272 -15.41 1.40 10.40
N GLY A 273 -14.16 1.46 9.96
CA GLY A 273 -13.74 1.00 8.64
C GLY A 273 -14.01 -0.50 8.43
N SER A 274 -13.56 -1.35 9.36
CA SER A 274 -13.83 -2.80 9.32
C SER A 274 -15.33 -3.12 9.30
N ALA A 275 -16.14 -2.38 10.06
CA ALA A 275 -17.59 -2.57 10.06
C ALA A 275 -18.24 -2.11 8.74
N LEU A 276 -17.82 -0.97 8.18
CA LEU A 276 -18.31 -0.53 6.87
C LEU A 276 -17.90 -1.49 5.75
N SER A 277 -16.72 -2.11 5.85
CA SER A 277 -16.28 -3.14 4.92
C SER A 277 -17.23 -4.34 4.85
N LEU A 278 -17.88 -4.72 5.96
CA LEU A 278 -18.90 -5.78 5.96
C LEU A 278 -20.08 -5.49 5.03
N ASN A 279 -20.30 -4.24 4.66
CA ASN A 279 -21.40 -3.86 3.77
C ASN A 279 -21.02 -3.98 2.29
N TYR A 280 -19.72 -4.11 1.98
CA TYR A 280 -19.21 -4.14 0.61
C TYR A 280 -17.97 -5.05 0.45
N GLY A 281 -16.77 -4.59 0.85
CA GLY A 281 -15.50 -5.28 0.58
C GLY A 281 -15.42 -6.67 1.19
N ALA A 282 -15.66 -6.77 2.50
CA ALA A 282 -15.59 -8.03 3.25
C ALA A 282 -16.71 -9.03 2.89
N GLN A 283 -17.66 -8.68 2.02
CA GLN A 283 -18.63 -9.63 1.45
C GLN A 283 -17.99 -10.55 0.42
N HIS A 284 -16.95 -10.09 -0.29
CA HIS A 284 -16.40 -10.79 -1.44
C HIS A 284 -14.97 -11.27 -1.23
N VAL A 285 -14.20 -10.56 -0.42
CA VAL A 285 -12.79 -10.86 -0.16
C VAL A 285 -12.47 -10.78 1.33
N VAL A 286 -11.34 -11.36 1.73
CA VAL A 286 -10.84 -11.26 3.11
C VAL A 286 -10.16 -9.91 3.27
N SER A 287 -10.79 -9.01 4.02
CA SER A 287 -10.26 -7.67 4.27
C SER A 287 -9.23 -7.70 5.40
N VAL A 288 -8.06 -7.13 5.16
CA VAL A 288 -6.92 -7.04 6.09
C VAL A 288 -6.18 -5.73 5.89
N GLY A 289 -5.51 -5.25 6.93
CA GLY A 289 -4.56 -4.14 6.87
C GLY A 289 -4.91 -2.99 7.80
N ALA A 290 -3.88 -2.27 8.25
CA ALA A 290 -4.03 -1.08 9.09
C ALA A 290 -4.62 0.13 8.34
N SER A 291 -4.79 0.02 7.02
CA SER A 291 -5.08 1.14 6.12
C SER A 291 -6.36 1.89 6.47
N GLY A 292 -7.43 1.21 6.91
CA GLY A 292 -8.65 1.88 7.38
C GLY A 292 -8.36 2.86 8.53
N ALA A 293 -7.58 2.44 9.53
CA ALA A 293 -7.15 3.30 10.62
C ALA A 293 -6.21 4.43 10.16
N ILE A 294 -5.32 4.18 9.19
CA ILE A 294 -4.42 5.20 8.63
C ILE A 294 -5.22 6.27 7.88
N PHE A 295 -6.24 5.88 7.12
CA PHE A 295 -7.18 6.83 6.51
C PHE A 295 -7.93 7.64 7.56
N GLY A 296 -8.28 7.02 8.70
CA GLY A 296 -8.84 7.73 9.84
C GLY A 296 -7.87 8.73 10.47
N ILE A 297 -6.60 8.36 10.64
CA ILE A 297 -5.54 9.28 11.08
C ILE A 297 -5.40 10.45 10.09
N ALA A 298 -5.43 10.18 8.78
CA ALA A 298 -5.36 11.21 7.74
C ALA A 298 -6.56 12.18 7.81
N GLY A 299 -7.77 11.65 7.99
CA GLY A 299 -8.97 12.44 8.24
C GLY A 299 -8.87 13.28 9.51
N ALA A 300 -8.38 12.68 10.59
CA ALA A 300 -8.20 13.38 11.86
C ALA A 300 -7.18 14.51 11.80
N MET A 301 -6.09 14.33 11.04
CA MET A 301 -5.12 15.37 10.76
C MET A 301 -5.74 16.51 9.96
N MET A 302 -6.52 16.19 8.92
CA MET A 302 -7.19 17.18 8.07
C MET A 302 -8.18 18.04 8.89
N VAL A 303 -9.04 17.42 9.70
CA VAL A 303 -10.01 18.13 10.54
C VAL A 303 -9.30 18.96 11.62
N GLY A 304 -8.33 18.37 12.33
CA GLY A 304 -7.58 19.08 13.36
C GLY A 304 -6.81 20.29 12.81
N MET A 305 -6.19 20.16 11.63
CA MET A 305 -5.53 21.31 11.00
C MET A 305 -6.51 22.36 10.49
N HIS A 306 -7.68 21.95 10.00
CA HIS A 306 -8.69 22.87 9.49
C HIS A 306 -9.33 23.71 10.61
N GLN A 307 -9.71 23.07 11.73
CA GLN A 307 -10.32 23.75 12.87
C GLN A 307 -9.39 24.78 13.52
N HIS A 308 -8.09 24.53 13.47
CA HIS A 308 -7.07 25.37 14.11
C HIS A 308 -6.19 26.12 13.13
N LYS A 309 -6.67 26.32 11.89
CA LYS A 309 -5.92 27.00 10.82
C LYS A 309 -5.32 28.35 11.23
N ASP A 310 -5.98 29.05 12.15
CA ASP A 310 -5.56 30.38 12.65
C ASP A 310 -4.43 30.29 13.69
N LYS A 311 -4.23 29.11 14.29
CA LYS A 311 -3.13 28.79 15.22
C LYS A 311 -1.94 28.12 14.51
N LEU A 312 -2.05 27.82 13.22
CA LEU A 312 -1.01 27.18 12.43
C LEU A 312 -0.17 28.22 11.67
N PRO A 313 1.15 28.01 11.54
CA PRO A 313 1.95 28.77 10.58
C PRO A 313 1.34 28.66 9.17
N LYS A 314 1.17 29.81 8.50
CA LYS A 314 0.45 29.93 7.21
C LYS A 314 0.99 29.00 6.11
N THR A 315 2.28 28.70 6.19
CA THR A 315 3.04 27.82 5.30
C THR A 315 2.72 26.34 5.51
N ILE A 316 2.56 25.90 6.77
CA ILE A 316 2.24 24.50 7.12
C ILE A 316 0.79 24.18 6.78
N GLY A 317 -0.15 25.05 7.18
CA GLY A 317 -1.58 24.75 7.05
C GLY A 317 -2.01 24.41 5.61
N LYS A 318 -1.58 25.19 4.62
CA LYS A 318 -1.98 24.97 3.21
C LYS A 318 -1.29 23.77 2.57
N GLN A 319 0.01 23.58 2.82
CA GLN A 319 0.80 22.53 2.19
C GLN A 319 0.47 21.14 2.75
N SER A 320 0.33 21.03 4.07
CA SER A 320 0.00 19.77 4.73
C SER A 320 -1.40 19.28 4.35
N ILE A 321 -2.41 20.15 4.34
CA ILE A 321 -3.78 19.77 3.95
C ILE A 321 -3.83 19.34 2.49
N GLY A 322 -3.20 20.09 1.58
CA GLY A 322 -3.16 19.74 0.15
C GLY A 322 -2.49 18.38 -0.11
N GLY A 323 -1.35 18.12 0.54
CA GLY A 323 -0.64 16.84 0.42
C GLY A 323 -1.47 15.65 0.93
N ILE A 324 -2.12 15.80 2.08
CA ILE A 324 -3.00 14.75 2.64
C ILE A 324 -4.21 14.51 1.74
N ALA A 325 -4.83 15.56 1.21
CA ALA A 325 -5.97 15.44 0.30
C ALA A 325 -5.58 14.69 -0.99
N ILE A 326 -4.41 15.01 -1.56
CA ILE A 326 -3.88 14.30 -2.74
C ILE A 326 -3.60 12.83 -2.38
N PHE A 327 -3.00 12.55 -1.22
CA PHE A 327 -2.75 11.18 -0.75
C PHE A 327 -4.06 10.38 -0.63
N ILE A 328 -5.09 10.94 0.01
CA ILE A 328 -6.41 10.31 0.16
C ILE A 328 -7.02 10.04 -1.21
N ALA A 329 -7.09 11.06 -2.07
CA ALA A 329 -7.69 10.95 -3.39
C ALA A 329 -6.97 9.91 -4.25
N PHE A 330 -5.63 9.96 -4.30
CA PHE A 330 -4.83 9.02 -5.07
C PHE A 330 -5.04 7.58 -4.61
N ASN A 331 -5.06 7.31 -3.30
CA ASN A 331 -5.24 5.94 -2.80
C ASN A 331 -6.66 5.41 -3.02
N LEU A 332 -7.70 6.23 -2.81
CA LEU A 332 -9.08 5.81 -3.08
C LEU A 332 -9.32 5.54 -4.58
N LEU A 333 -8.80 6.40 -5.46
CA LEU A 333 -8.88 6.21 -6.91
C LEU A 333 -8.15 4.95 -7.35
N ASN A 334 -6.95 4.69 -6.82
CA ASN A 334 -6.25 3.44 -7.08
C ASN A 334 -7.02 2.22 -6.56
N GLY A 335 -7.72 2.36 -5.43
CA GLY A 335 -8.56 1.31 -4.87
C GLY A 335 -9.74 0.92 -5.74
N PHE A 336 -10.31 1.86 -6.51
CA PHE A 336 -11.34 1.53 -7.51
C PHE A 336 -10.76 0.83 -8.74
N ALA A 337 -9.48 1.05 -9.05
CA ALA A 337 -8.82 0.47 -10.22
C ALA A 337 -8.23 -0.93 -9.97
N LYS A 338 -7.96 -1.32 -8.72
CA LYS A 338 -7.27 -2.57 -8.37
C LYS A 338 -8.15 -3.48 -7.53
N GLN A 339 -8.37 -4.70 -8.01
CA GLN A 339 -8.99 -5.76 -7.21
C GLN A 339 -8.11 -6.09 -5.99
N GLY A 340 -8.74 -6.28 -4.82
CA GLY A 340 -8.05 -6.57 -3.56
C GLY A 340 -7.80 -5.37 -2.64
N ILE A 341 -8.23 -4.16 -3.03
CA ILE A 341 -8.23 -2.98 -2.16
C ILE A 341 -9.63 -2.76 -1.59
N ASP A 342 -9.71 -2.60 -0.27
CA ASP A 342 -10.97 -2.39 0.44
C ASP A 342 -11.28 -0.91 0.63
N ASN A 343 -11.88 -0.29 -0.39
CA ASN A 343 -12.29 1.11 -0.34
C ASN A 343 -13.38 1.38 0.71
N ALA A 344 -14.22 0.40 1.04
CA ALA A 344 -15.23 0.58 2.09
C ALA A 344 -14.56 0.74 3.46
N ALA A 345 -13.51 -0.05 3.74
CA ALA A 345 -12.70 0.16 4.95
C ALA A 345 -12.00 1.52 4.96
N HIS A 346 -11.44 1.97 3.83
CA HIS A 346 -10.77 3.28 3.74
C HIS A 346 -11.75 4.44 3.96
N VAL A 347 -12.91 4.41 3.30
CA VAL A 347 -13.95 5.45 3.45
C VAL A 347 -14.50 5.45 4.87
N GLY A 348 -14.81 4.29 5.44
CA GLY A 348 -15.33 4.18 6.80
C GLY A 348 -14.32 4.68 7.83
N GLY A 349 -13.05 4.33 7.65
CA GLY A 349 -11.94 4.84 8.44
C GLY A 349 -11.79 6.35 8.35
N LEU A 350 -11.77 6.90 7.14
CA LEU A 350 -11.68 8.34 6.89
C LEU A 350 -12.83 9.10 7.58
N ILE A 351 -14.07 8.67 7.39
CA ILE A 351 -15.25 9.29 8.01
C ILE A 351 -15.16 9.18 9.53
N GLY A 352 -14.84 8.00 10.07
CA GLY A 352 -14.70 7.79 11.51
C GLY A 352 -13.61 8.67 12.13
N GLY A 353 -12.47 8.80 11.46
CA GLY A 353 -11.37 9.68 11.88
C GLY A 353 -11.75 11.16 11.86
N CYS A 354 -12.40 11.63 10.79
CA CYS A 354 -12.93 12.99 10.70
C CYS A 354 -13.94 13.29 11.82
N LEU A 355 -14.87 12.37 12.08
CA LEU A 355 -15.89 12.53 13.12
C LEU A 355 -15.27 12.56 14.52
N LEU A 356 -14.32 11.66 14.80
CA LEU A 356 -13.61 11.64 16.07
C LEU A 356 -12.78 12.91 16.28
N ALA A 357 -12.03 13.34 15.27
CA ALA A 357 -11.27 14.59 15.34
C ALA A 357 -12.16 15.82 15.53
N TYR A 358 -13.34 15.85 14.91
CA TYR A 358 -14.28 16.95 15.10
C TYR A 358 -14.77 17.04 16.55
N LEU A 359 -14.90 15.89 17.22
CA LEU A 359 -15.45 15.78 18.57
C LEU A 359 -14.39 15.97 19.66
N LEU A 360 -13.23 15.34 19.48
CA LEU A 360 -12.17 15.21 20.48
C LEU A 360 -11.34 16.49 20.59
N PRO A 361 -10.89 16.87 21.80
CA PRO A 361 -10.04 18.04 21.96
C PRO A 361 -8.60 17.72 21.54
N GLU A 362 -7.97 18.69 20.92
CA GLU A 362 -6.56 18.72 20.55
C GLU A 362 -5.70 19.52 21.55
N ARG A 363 -4.38 19.29 21.51
CA ARG A 363 -3.43 19.94 22.41
C ARG A 363 -2.97 21.33 21.95
N PHE A 364 -3.44 21.81 20.81
CA PHE A 364 -3.24 23.20 20.41
C PHE A 364 -3.86 24.19 21.41
N ASP A 365 -4.85 23.74 22.18
CA ASP A 365 -5.51 24.48 23.25
C ASP A 365 -5.51 23.66 24.55
N MET A 366 -4.45 23.80 25.35
CA MET A 366 -4.26 22.95 26.54
C MET A 366 -5.33 23.18 27.61
N GLU A 367 -5.86 24.39 27.75
CA GLU A 367 -6.94 24.68 28.68
C GLU A 367 -8.23 23.98 28.28
N HIS A 368 -8.61 24.08 26.99
CA HIS A 368 -9.77 23.38 26.46
C HIS A 368 -9.58 21.85 26.53
N PHE A 369 -8.37 21.35 26.22
CA PHE A 369 -8.01 19.94 26.30
C PHE A 369 -8.22 19.37 27.69
N VAL A 370 -7.59 19.94 28.71
CA VAL A 370 -7.67 19.42 30.09
C VAL A 370 -9.10 19.45 30.61
N ARG A 371 -9.84 20.53 30.32
CA ARG A 371 -11.22 20.70 30.79
C ARG A 371 -12.19 19.68 30.20
N HIS A 372 -12.04 19.32 28.92
CA HIS A 372 -13.02 18.51 28.20
C HIS A 372 -12.57 17.09 27.88
N PHE A 373 -11.31 16.73 28.17
CA PHE A 373 -10.70 15.45 27.81
C PHE A 373 -11.60 14.24 28.11
N GLN A 374 -12.02 14.07 29.36
CA GLN A 374 -12.78 12.89 29.80
C GLN A 374 -14.15 12.81 29.11
N ARG A 375 -14.92 13.89 29.14
CA ARG A 375 -16.28 13.94 28.56
C ARG A 375 -16.25 13.68 27.06
N LYS A 376 -15.30 14.27 26.34
CA LYS A 376 -15.18 14.10 24.88
C LYS A 376 -14.62 12.72 24.52
N ALA A 377 -13.72 12.15 25.32
CA ALA A 377 -13.27 10.78 25.13
C ALA A 377 -14.41 9.77 25.29
N ILE A 378 -15.25 9.91 26.32
CA ILE A 378 -16.44 9.06 26.52
C ILE A 378 -17.41 9.19 25.34
N ALA A 379 -17.67 10.42 24.88
CA ALA A 379 -18.50 10.66 23.71
C ALA A 379 -17.91 10.00 22.45
N GLY A 380 -16.60 10.10 22.24
CA GLY A 380 -15.90 9.44 21.13
C GLY A 380 -15.99 7.91 21.19
N ILE A 381 -15.79 7.30 22.36
CA ILE A 381 -15.97 5.86 22.56
C ILE A 381 -17.41 5.44 22.25
N THR A 382 -18.38 6.24 22.69
CA THR A 382 -19.81 5.97 22.43
C THR A 382 -20.11 6.03 20.94
N VAL A 383 -19.58 7.03 20.23
CA VAL A 383 -19.72 7.16 18.77
C VAL A 383 -19.11 5.95 18.06
N VAL A 384 -17.91 5.52 18.45
CA VAL A 384 -17.27 4.31 17.88
C VAL A 384 -18.14 3.09 18.12
N PHE A 385 -18.59 2.87 19.35
CA PHE A 385 -19.42 1.71 19.69
C PHE A 385 -20.71 1.68 18.87
N VAL A 386 -21.45 2.80 18.82
CA VAL A 386 -22.72 2.90 18.08
C VAL A 386 -22.50 2.74 16.57
N ALA A 387 -21.48 3.40 16.00
CA ALA A 387 -21.19 3.32 14.57
C ALA A 387 -20.75 1.90 14.17
N THR A 388 -19.82 1.29 14.89
CA THR A 388 -19.35 -0.08 14.61
C THR A 388 -20.50 -1.08 14.75
N THR A 389 -21.25 -1.05 15.85
CA THR A 389 -22.39 -1.98 16.05
C THR A 389 -23.50 -1.77 15.02
N GLY A 390 -23.86 -0.52 14.73
CA GLY A 390 -24.87 -0.18 13.73
C GLY A 390 -24.48 -0.65 12.33
N LEU A 391 -23.25 -0.35 11.88
CA LEU A 391 -22.73 -0.78 10.57
C LEU A 391 -22.63 -2.30 10.45
N THR A 392 -22.25 -2.99 11.52
CA THR A 392 -22.24 -4.46 11.56
C THR A 392 -23.64 -5.05 11.54
N ALA A 393 -24.62 -4.44 12.23
CA ALA A 393 -25.99 -4.92 12.30
C ALA A 393 -26.76 -4.77 10.97
N ILE A 394 -26.49 -3.71 10.21
CA ILE A 394 -27.11 -3.49 8.89
C ILE A 394 -26.42 -4.23 7.75
N ALA A 395 -25.27 -4.87 8.01
CA ALA A 395 -24.52 -5.58 6.99
C ALA A 395 -25.38 -6.67 6.34
N PRO A 396 -25.43 -6.75 5.00
CA PRO A 396 -26.24 -7.75 4.31
C PRO A 396 -25.74 -9.15 4.66
N ARG A 397 -26.65 -10.12 4.67
CA ARG A 397 -26.30 -11.54 4.92
C ARG A 397 -25.22 -11.97 3.94
N ALA A 398 -24.17 -12.61 4.46
CA ALA A 398 -23.09 -13.12 3.64
C ALA A 398 -23.65 -14.10 2.60
N THR A 399 -23.36 -13.83 1.34
CA THR A 399 -23.93 -14.58 0.21
C THR A 399 -23.22 -15.92 -0.04
N PHE A 400 -22.01 -16.09 0.51
CA PHE A 400 -21.27 -17.35 0.46
C PHE A 400 -20.33 -17.50 1.66
N ASP A 401 -19.98 -18.75 1.98
CA ASP A 401 -19.04 -19.08 3.05
C ASP A 401 -17.60 -18.86 2.57
N GLN A 402 -16.96 -17.79 3.06
CA GLN A 402 -15.63 -17.41 2.60
C GLN A 402 -14.55 -18.37 3.09
N ARG A 403 -14.72 -19.00 4.26
CA ARG A 403 -13.80 -20.02 4.74
C ARG A 403 -13.83 -21.24 3.85
N LYS A 404 -15.01 -21.75 3.51
CA LYS A 404 -15.16 -22.86 2.56
C LYS A 404 -14.61 -22.50 1.18
N ALA A 405 -14.83 -21.28 0.71
CA ALA A 405 -14.28 -20.82 -0.56
C ALA A 405 -12.74 -20.78 -0.54
N ALA A 406 -12.16 -20.30 0.57
CA ALA A 406 -10.71 -20.25 0.77
C ALA A 406 -10.08 -21.65 0.84
N ASP A 407 -10.66 -22.56 1.64
CA ASP A 407 -10.23 -23.96 1.72
C ASP A 407 -10.37 -24.67 0.36
N GLY A 408 -11.42 -24.31 -0.38
CA GLY A 408 -11.69 -24.78 -1.73
C GLY A 408 -10.59 -24.42 -2.74
N GLN A 409 -9.94 -23.25 -2.62
CA GLN A 409 -8.86 -22.87 -3.54
C GLN A 409 -7.64 -23.79 -3.39
N ALA A 410 -7.26 -24.14 -2.16
CA ALA A 410 -6.19 -25.11 -1.92
C ALA A 410 -6.59 -26.53 -2.40
N ALA A 411 -7.86 -26.90 -2.22
CA ALA A 411 -8.38 -28.17 -2.74
C ALA A 411 -8.38 -28.23 -4.27
N PHE A 412 -8.67 -27.11 -4.94
CA PHE A 412 -8.60 -27.03 -6.40
C PHE A 412 -7.19 -27.30 -6.91
N VAL A 413 -6.17 -26.67 -6.33
CA VAL A 413 -4.76 -26.90 -6.73
C VAL A 413 -4.38 -28.37 -6.56
N ARG A 414 -4.69 -28.97 -5.40
CA ARG A 414 -4.44 -30.41 -5.18
C ARG A 414 -5.20 -31.30 -6.15
N GLY A 415 -6.45 -30.98 -6.43
CA GLY A 415 -7.28 -31.72 -7.38
C GLY A 415 -6.71 -31.67 -8.79
N MET A 416 -6.25 -30.51 -9.25
CA MET A 416 -5.63 -30.34 -10.57
C MET A 416 -4.27 -31.05 -10.67
N ASP A 417 -3.42 -30.94 -9.66
CA ASP A 417 -2.14 -31.66 -9.61
C ASP A 417 -2.37 -33.18 -9.61
N GLY A 418 -3.34 -33.64 -8.82
CA GLY A 418 -3.76 -35.04 -8.78
C GLY A 418 -4.31 -35.53 -10.13
N PHE A 419 -5.09 -34.70 -10.82
CA PHE A 419 -5.63 -35.01 -12.15
C PHE A 419 -4.49 -35.16 -13.16
N LEU A 420 -3.55 -34.19 -13.21
CA LEU A 420 -2.40 -34.24 -14.11
C LEU A 420 -1.51 -35.46 -13.83
N ALA A 421 -1.29 -35.80 -12.55
CA ALA A 421 -0.56 -36.98 -12.15
C ALA A 421 -1.26 -38.28 -12.59
N ALA A 422 -2.57 -38.38 -12.39
CA ALA A 422 -3.37 -39.54 -12.79
C ALA A 422 -3.39 -39.71 -14.31
N ALA A 423 -3.60 -38.63 -15.06
CA ALA A 423 -3.59 -38.64 -16.52
C ALA A 423 -2.22 -39.05 -17.08
N LYS A 424 -1.12 -38.53 -16.51
CA LYS A 424 0.24 -38.89 -16.91
C LYS A 424 0.54 -40.36 -16.61
N ALA A 425 0.12 -40.86 -15.45
CA ALA A 425 0.31 -42.25 -15.07
C ALA A 425 -0.43 -43.20 -16.02
N LEU A 426 -1.72 -42.92 -16.30
CA LEU A 426 -2.52 -43.68 -17.25
C LEU A 426 -1.95 -43.64 -18.67
N GLN A 427 -1.45 -42.48 -19.12
CA GLN A 427 -0.82 -42.35 -20.42
C GLN A 427 0.47 -43.17 -20.52
N GLN A 428 1.30 -43.15 -19.46
CA GLN A 428 2.53 -43.92 -19.40
C GLN A 428 2.24 -45.43 -19.43
N ASP A 429 1.24 -45.88 -18.69
CA ASP A 429 0.75 -47.26 -18.69
C ASP A 429 0.39 -47.74 -20.11
N GLN A 430 -0.38 -46.93 -20.86
CA GLN A 430 -0.71 -47.22 -22.25
C GLN A 430 0.52 -47.29 -23.17
N LEU A 431 1.56 -46.50 -22.89
CA LEU A 431 2.82 -46.56 -23.65
C LEU A 431 3.61 -47.83 -23.32
N ASP A 432 3.62 -48.24 -22.06
CA ASP A 432 4.33 -49.44 -21.61
C ASP A 432 3.66 -50.73 -22.12
N VAL A 433 2.31 -50.76 -22.18
CA VAL A 433 1.55 -51.82 -22.87
C VAL A 433 1.90 -51.87 -24.35
N LYS A 434 1.90 -50.72 -25.05
CA LYS A 434 2.29 -50.65 -26.48
C LYS A 434 3.73 -51.06 -26.73
N ALA A 435 4.62 -50.83 -25.77
CA ALA A 435 6.02 -51.22 -25.83
C ALA A 435 6.25 -52.69 -25.43
N GLY A 436 5.19 -53.42 -25.03
CA GLY A 436 5.27 -54.82 -24.59
C GLY A 436 5.96 -55.01 -23.23
N LYS A 437 6.12 -53.94 -22.44
CA LYS A 437 6.68 -54.01 -21.09
C LYS A 437 5.65 -54.48 -20.05
N GLU A 438 4.37 -54.38 -20.39
CA GLU A 438 3.25 -54.71 -19.53
C GLU A 438 2.12 -55.32 -20.34
N THR A 439 1.38 -56.26 -19.75
CA THR A 439 0.26 -56.92 -20.42
C THR A 439 -1.02 -56.09 -20.34
N GLU A 440 -1.93 -56.25 -21.30
CA GLU A 440 -3.25 -55.60 -21.27
C GLU A 440 -4.05 -55.98 -20.01
N ARG A 441 -3.82 -57.18 -19.45
CA ARG A 441 -4.46 -57.65 -18.22
C ARG A 441 -3.91 -56.95 -16.98
N GLU A 442 -2.60 -56.77 -16.88
CA GLU A 442 -1.98 -56.01 -15.78
C GLU A 442 -2.41 -54.54 -15.80
N SER A 443 -2.49 -53.94 -16.99
CA SER A 443 -3.00 -52.57 -17.19
C SER A 443 -4.48 -52.43 -16.81
N ASP A 444 -5.31 -53.43 -17.14
CA ASP A 444 -6.72 -53.48 -16.73
C ASP A 444 -6.88 -53.59 -15.20
N ASP A 445 -6.06 -54.40 -14.54
CA ASP A 445 -6.04 -54.49 -13.08
C ASP A 445 -5.57 -53.17 -12.42
N LYS A 446 -4.53 -52.52 -12.97
CA LYS A 446 -4.08 -51.19 -12.51
C LYS A 446 -5.13 -50.11 -12.68
N SER A 447 -5.94 -50.18 -13.74
CA SER A 447 -7.05 -49.25 -13.97
C SER A 447 -7.98 -49.19 -12.76
N ARG A 448 -8.33 -50.35 -12.21
CA ARG A 448 -9.18 -50.46 -11.01
C ARG A 448 -8.43 -50.18 -9.70
N MET A 449 -7.23 -50.72 -9.53
CA MET A 449 -6.54 -50.70 -8.24
C MET A 449 -5.71 -49.44 -7.98
N VAL A 450 -5.28 -48.74 -9.04
CA VAL A 450 -4.38 -47.59 -8.96
C VAL A 450 -5.05 -46.34 -9.52
N TYR A 451 -5.49 -46.37 -10.78
CA TYR A 451 -5.92 -45.14 -11.47
C TYR A 451 -7.30 -44.67 -11.01
N ALA A 452 -8.28 -45.56 -10.83
CA ALA A 452 -9.59 -45.14 -10.34
C ALA A 452 -9.55 -44.50 -8.94
N PRO A 453 -8.84 -45.05 -7.93
CA PRO A 453 -8.65 -44.37 -6.64
C PRO A 453 -8.00 -42.99 -6.77
N MET A 454 -7.07 -42.80 -7.71
CA MET A 454 -6.49 -41.47 -7.98
C MET A 454 -7.55 -40.49 -8.47
N TYR A 455 -8.39 -40.87 -9.43
CA TYR A 455 -9.49 -40.01 -9.92
C TYR A 455 -10.59 -39.79 -8.87
N ARG A 456 -10.86 -40.77 -7.99
CA ARG A 456 -11.76 -40.58 -6.84
C ARG A 456 -11.20 -39.55 -5.84
N LYS A 457 -9.88 -39.56 -5.60
CA LYS A 457 -9.23 -38.53 -4.77
C LYS A 457 -9.32 -37.15 -5.42
N VAL A 458 -9.11 -37.05 -6.73
CA VAL A 458 -9.31 -35.80 -7.49
C VAL A 458 -10.74 -35.30 -7.35
N LEU A 459 -11.74 -36.16 -7.51
CA LEU A 459 -13.15 -35.82 -7.32
C LEU A 459 -13.41 -35.31 -5.89
N MET A 460 -12.85 -35.98 -4.88
CA MET A 460 -12.97 -35.55 -3.48
C MET A 460 -12.37 -34.14 -3.27
N ASP A 461 -11.19 -33.86 -3.80
CA ASP A 461 -10.58 -32.53 -3.71
C ASP A 461 -11.40 -31.48 -4.48
N LEU A 462 -11.82 -31.77 -5.71
CA LEU A 462 -12.65 -30.87 -6.52
C LEU A 462 -14.03 -30.62 -5.89
N SER A 463 -14.61 -31.60 -5.18
CA SER A 463 -15.90 -31.48 -4.50
C SER A 463 -15.87 -30.45 -3.36
N ARG A 464 -14.69 -30.18 -2.79
CA ARG A 464 -14.48 -29.18 -1.72
C ARG A 464 -14.37 -27.76 -2.24
N VAL A 465 -14.18 -27.58 -3.55
CA VAL A 465 -14.06 -26.26 -4.17
C VAL A 465 -15.42 -25.56 -4.13
N SER A 466 -15.49 -24.34 -3.60
CA SER A 466 -16.70 -23.53 -3.62
C SER A 466 -16.44 -22.22 -4.35
N LEU A 467 -17.26 -21.91 -5.35
CA LEU A 467 -17.24 -20.66 -6.08
C LEU A 467 -18.50 -19.85 -5.75
N GLN A 468 -18.47 -18.54 -5.98
CA GLN A 468 -19.68 -17.72 -5.85
C GLN A 468 -20.73 -18.17 -6.89
N PRO A 469 -22.04 -18.03 -6.60
CA PRO A 469 -23.10 -18.46 -7.52
C PRO A 469 -23.01 -17.88 -8.94
N ASN A 470 -22.48 -16.67 -9.05
CA ASN A 470 -22.33 -15.94 -10.31
C ASN A 470 -20.91 -16.01 -10.89
N ASP A 471 -20.03 -16.86 -10.33
CA ASP A 471 -18.66 -16.99 -10.83
C ASP A 471 -18.68 -17.64 -12.22
N PRO A 472 -18.07 -17.02 -13.25
CA PRO A 472 -18.09 -17.55 -14.61
C PRO A 472 -17.37 -18.90 -14.74
N ARG A 473 -16.57 -19.30 -13.74
CA ARG A 473 -15.88 -20.60 -13.71
C ARG A 473 -16.74 -21.72 -13.10
N LEU A 474 -17.93 -21.42 -12.57
CA LEU A 474 -18.79 -22.43 -11.95
C LEU A 474 -19.16 -23.58 -12.91
N PRO A 475 -19.52 -23.33 -14.19
CA PRO A 475 -19.76 -24.41 -15.15
C PRO A 475 -18.52 -25.31 -15.35
N LEU A 476 -17.32 -24.72 -15.45
CA LEU A 476 -16.07 -25.48 -15.58
C LEU A 476 -15.82 -26.40 -14.38
N LEU A 477 -16.13 -25.93 -13.17
CA LEU A 477 -15.96 -26.74 -11.96
C LEU A 477 -16.95 -27.92 -11.94
N GLN A 478 -18.18 -27.70 -12.40
CA GLN A 478 -19.21 -28.75 -12.51
C GLN A 478 -18.79 -29.80 -13.54
N ASP A 479 -18.33 -29.37 -14.71
CA ASP A 479 -17.82 -30.26 -15.76
C ASP A 479 -16.61 -31.06 -15.27
N ALA A 480 -15.63 -30.41 -14.62
CA ALA A 480 -14.44 -31.09 -14.10
C ALA A 480 -14.79 -32.18 -13.06
N ARG A 481 -15.76 -31.90 -12.19
CA ARG A 481 -16.27 -32.90 -11.22
C ARG A 481 -16.93 -34.07 -11.95
N ARG A 482 -17.84 -33.78 -12.88
CA ARG A 482 -18.58 -34.82 -13.60
C ARG A 482 -17.65 -35.67 -14.46
N MET A 483 -16.67 -35.06 -15.14
CA MET A 483 -15.64 -35.78 -15.88
C MET A 483 -14.80 -36.68 -14.97
N SER A 484 -14.38 -36.20 -13.79
CA SER A 484 -13.61 -37.01 -12.84
C SER A 484 -14.41 -38.20 -12.31
N GLU A 485 -15.70 -38.00 -12.06
CA GLU A 485 -16.63 -39.07 -11.67
C GLU A 485 -16.78 -40.13 -12.76
N LEU A 486 -17.03 -39.71 -14.00
CA LEU A 486 -17.20 -40.60 -15.15
C LEU A 486 -15.92 -41.37 -15.50
N ILE A 487 -14.75 -40.72 -15.39
CA ILE A 487 -13.45 -41.38 -15.60
C ILE A 487 -13.23 -42.44 -14.51
N ALA A 488 -13.48 -42.12 -13.24
CA ALA A 488 -13.35 -43.08 -12.16
C ALA A 488 -14.32 -44.27 -12.34
N GLU A 489 -15.57 -44.01 -12.72
CA GLU A 489 -16.56 -45.05 -13.02
C GLU A 489 -16.12 -45.95 -14.17
N SER A 490 -15.59 -45.37 -15.25
CA SER A 490 -15.06 -46.11 -16.40
C SER A 490 -13.91 -47.03 -16.01
N LEU A 491 -12.98 -46.54 -15.20
CA LEU A 491 -11.80 -47.28 -14.76
C LEU A 491 -12.13 -48.36 -13.71
N GLU A 492 -13.20 -48.18 -12.93
CA GLU A 492 -13.71 -49.15 -11.96
C GLU A 492 -14.50 -50.29 -12.63
N MET A 493 -14.96 -50.10 -13.87
CA MET A 493 -15.78 -51.06 -14.56
C MET A 493 -15.04 -52.41 -14.70
N PRO A 494 -15.63 -53.53 -14.24
CA PRO A 494 -15.04 -54.84 -14.45
C PRO A 494 -14.88 -55.13 -15.94
N SER A 495 -13.84 -55.86 -16.30
CA SER A 495 -13.61 -56.33 -17.67
C SER A 495 -13.93 -57.82 -17.80
N MET A 496 -14.45 -58.21 -18.96
CA MET A 496 -14.66 -59.58 -19.41
C MET A 496 -13.61 -59.95 -20.47
N TYR A 497 -13.22 -61.22 -20.48
CA TYR A 497 -12.30 -61.77 -21.47
C TYR A 497 -13.02 -62.85 -22.28
N LYS A 498 -13.12 -62.65 -23.60
CA LYS A 498 -13.68 -63.68 -24.50
C LYS A 498 -12.70 -64.85 -24.61
N ASN A 499 -13.22 -66.07 -24.77
CA ASN A 499 -12.42 -67.29 -24.88
C ASN A 499 -11.31 -67.14 -25.95
N GLY A 500 -10.05 -67.20 -25.50
CA GLY A 500 -8.86 -67.06 -26.37
C GLY A 500 -8.36 -65.64 -26.60
N SER A 501 -9.02 -64.60 -26.07
CA SER A 501 -8.60 -63.20 -26.16
C SER A 501 -8.00 -62.70 -24.85
N ASN A 502 -6.80 -62.12 -24.90
CA ASN A 502 -6.22 -61.37 -23.78
C ASN A 502 -6.70 -59.90 -23.71
N LYS A 503 -7.55 -59.49 -24.65
CA LYS A 503 -8.06 -58.13 -24.72
C LYS A 503 -9.24 -57.93 -23.77
N PRO A 504 -9.17 -56.98 -22.82
CA PRO A 504 -10.27 -56.68 -21.92
C PRO A 504 -11.42 -56.01 -22.68
N GLU A 505 -12.65 -56.46 -22.43
CA GLU A 505 -13.89 -55.80 -22.86
C GLU A 505 -14.69 -55.37 -21.63
N PRO A 506 -15.35 -54.21 -21.61
CA PRO A 506 -16.15 -53.79 -20.46
C PRO A 506 -17.29 -54.77 -20.16
N ALA A 507 -17.51 -55.08 -18.88
CA ALA A 507 -18.60 -55.94 -18.43
C ALA A 507 -19.99 -55.36 -18.71
N ASP A 508 -20.10 -54.02 -18.79
CA ASP A 508 -21.29 -53.31 -19.26
C ASP A 508 -20.91 -52.41 -20.46
N PRO A 509 -20.94 -52.96 -21.70
CA PRO A 509 -20.60 -52.20 -22.89
C PRO A 509 -21.52 -51.00 -23.13
N VAL A 510 -22.81 -51.11 -22.76
CA VAL A 510 -23.80 -50.05 -22.96
C VAL A 510 -23.48 -48.86 -22.05
N ARG A 511 -23.16 -49.12 -20.78
CA ARG A 511 -22.73 -48.07 -19.86
C ARG A 511 -21.38 -47.47 -20.26
N ALA A 512 -20.42 -48.29 -20.69
CA ALA A 512 -19.11 -47.80 -21.15
C ALA A 512 -19.23 -46.85 -22.36
N GLU A 513 -20.10 -47.18 -23.32
CA GLU A 513 -20.38 -46.32 -24.47
C GLU A 513 -21.10 -45.02 -24.04
N ALA A 514 -22.08 -45.12 -23.13
CA ALA A 514 -22.76 -43.94 -22.58
C ALA A 514 -21.79 -42.99 -21.86
N ILE A 515 -20.90 -43.51 -21.02
CA ILE A 515 -19.84 -42.73 -20.35
C ILE A 515 -18.96 -42.04 -21.39
N THR A 516 -18.54 -42.76 -22.43
CA THR A 516 -17.69 -42.21 -23.50
C THR A 516 -18.36 -41.04 -24.23
N MET A 517 -19.65 -41.18 -24.56
CA MET A 517 -20.43 -40.11 -25.18
C MET A 517 -20.58 -38.89 -24.26
N GLU A 518 -20.85 -39.12 -22.97
CA GLU A 518 -21.00 -38.05 -21.98
C GLU A 518 -19.67 -37.29 -21.77
N LEU A 519 -18.55 -38.00 -21.64
CA LEU A 519 -17.21 -37.41 -21.55
C LEU A 519 -16.86 -36.57 -22.78
N LYS A 520 -17.22 -37.03 -23.99
CA LYS A 520 -17.00 -36.26 -25.22
C LYS A 520 -17.79 -34.95 -25.22
N LYS A 521 -19.06 -35.00 -24.77
CA LYS A 521 -19.93 -33.81 -24.65
C LYS A 521 -19.39 -32.82 -23.61
N LEU A 522 -19.02 -33.32 -22.42
CA LEU A 522 -18.45 -32.51 -21.34
C LEU A 522 -17.13 -31.88 -21.75
N SER A 523 -16.24 -32.62 -22.41
CA SER A 523 -14.95 -32.08 -22.89
C SER A 523 -15.15 -30.94 -23.90
N ALA A 524 -16.12 -31.07 -24.82
CA ALA A 524 -16.46 -30.01 -25.76
C ALA A 524 -17.03 -28.77 -25.04
N HIS A 525 -17.93 -28.98 -24.06
CA HIS A 525 -18.49 -27.89 -23.25
C HIS A 525 -17.41 -27.18 -22.41
N PHE A 526 -16.54 -27.95 -21.74
CA PHE A 526 -15.42 -27.44 -20.97
C PHE A 526 -14.49 -26.57 -21.82
N GLN A 527 -14.14 -27.01 -23.03
CA GLN A 527 -13.33 -26.22 -23.97
C GLN A 527 -14.01 -24.92 -24.40
N GLN A 528 -15.33 -24.95 -24.68
CA GLN A 528 -16.09 -23.75 -24.99
C GLN A 528 -16.10 -22.76 -23.83
N GLU A 529 -16.32 -23.22 -22.60
CA GLU A 529 -16.34 -22.38 -21.41
C GLU A 529 -14.95 -21.76 -21.12
N VAL A 530 -13.86 -22.53 -21.28
CA VAL A 530 -12.49 -21.99 -21.20
C VAL A 530 -12.27 -20.88 -22.24
N GLN A 531 -12.72 -21.08 -23.48
CA GLN A 531 -12.63 -20.06 -24.53
C GLN A 531 -13.43 -18.80 -24.19
N LYS A 532 -14.67 -18.96 -23.70
CA LYS A 532 -15.52 -17.83 -23.27
C LYS A 532 -14.87 -17.02 -22.15
N ILE A 533 -14.24 -17.68 -21.17
CA ILE A 533 -13.54 -17.01 -20.06
C ILE A 533 -12.30 -16.28 -20.56
N ASN A 534 -11.50 -16.91 -21.42
CA ASN A 534 -10.30 -16.29 -21.97
C ASN A 534 -10.62 -15.08 -22.87
N ALA A 535 -11.73 -15.13 -23.60
CA ALA A 535 -12.21 -14.01 -24.43
C ALA A 535 -12.66 -12.78 -23.61
N LYS A 536 -12.98 -12.96 -22.32
CA LYS A 536 -13.43 -11.89 -21.41
C LYS A 536 -12.30 -11.28 -20.56
N LYS A 537 -11.06 -11.78 -20.62
CA LYS A 537 -9.93 -11.12 -19.93
C LYS A 537 -9.60 -9.79 -20.65
N PRO A 538 -9.61 -8.63 -19.97
CA PRO A 538 -9.06 -7.42 -20.56
C PRO A 538 -7.56 -7.64 -20.83
N ARG A 539 -7.12 -7.21 -22.02
CA ARG A 539 -5.71 -7.26 -22.44
C ARG A 539 -4.80 -6.41 -21.57
#